data_AF-A0A2E3WTB1-F1
#
_entry.id   AF-A0A2E3WTB1-F1
#
_cell.length_a   1.000
_cell.length_b   1.000
_cell.length_c   1.000
_cell.angle_alpha   90.00
_cell.angle_beta   90.00
_cell.angle_gamma   90.00
#
_symmetry.space_group_name_H-M   'P 1'
#
loop_
_entity.id
_entity.type
_entity.pdbx_description
1 polymer ?
#
loop_
_entity_poly.entity_id
_entity_poly.type
_entity_poly.pdbx_seq_one_letter_code
_entity_poly.pdbx_strand_id
1 'polypeptide(L)'
;ISALVKSFDLIPMTDELVSLAGFQTMGTVVNSITLIGVKLAAPVMISVMLMNVVMGIIGRAVPQINVLITALPLNILVGFLVMILTLPIVFSQVEGLLNFSATTVFQMLKTF
;
A
#
# COMPACT_ATOMS: atom_id res chain seq x y z
N ILE A 1 -20.69 2.58 10.75
CA ILE A 1 -21.79 1.87 11.46
C ILE A 1 -23.12 2.01 10.70
N SER A 2 -23.57 3.21 10.32
CA SER A 2 -24.77 3.39 9.46
C SER A 2 -24.71 2.62 8.13
N ALA A 3 -23.49 2.45 7.62
CA ALA A 3 -23.11 1.58 6.51
C ALA A 3 -23.62 0.13 6.62
N LEU A 4 -23.45 -0.48 7.79
CA LEU A 4 -23.81 -1.88 8.03
C LEU A 4 -25.33 -2.03 8.18
N VAL A 5 -25.97 -1.09 8.87
CA VAL A 5 -27.44 -1.08 9.04
C VAL A 5 -28.14 -1.02 7.68
N LYS A 6 -27.62 -0.21 6.74
CA LYS A 6 -28.18 -0.06 5.39
C LYS A 6 -27.93 -1.28 4.48
N SER A 7 -26.95 -2.12 4.82
CA SER A 7 -26.66 -3.36 4.09
C SER A 7 -27.70 -4.44 4.33
N PHE A 8 -28.43 -4.38 5.44
CA PHE A 8 -29.49 -5.36 5.77
C PHE A 8 -30.82 -5.07 5.06
N ASP A 9 -31.07 -3.82 4.66
CA ASP A 9 -32.27 -3.44 3.88
C ASP A 9 -32.14 -3.74 2.37
N LEU A 10 -30.92 -3.99 1.88
CA LEU A 10 -30.61 -4.05 0.45
C LEU A 10 -30.54 -5.47 -0.13
N ILE A 11 -30.68 -6.54 0.67
CA ILE A 11 -30.52 -7.92 0.20
C ILE A 11 -31.90 -8.61 0.14
N PRO A 12 -32.62 -8.56 -1.00
CA PRO A 12 -33.67 -9.53 -1.28
C PRO A 12 -33.01 -10.89 -1.59
N MET A 13 -33.38 -11.94 -0.84
CA MET A 13 -32.98 -13.32 -1.09
C MET A 13 -33.39 -13.73 -2.51
N THR A 14 -32.49 -13.60 -3.48
CA THR A 14 -32.72 -14.03 -4.88
C THR A 14 -31.51 -14.83 -5.33
N ASP A 15 -31.76 -16.04 -5.85
CA ASP A 15 -30.81 -17.14 -6.11
C ASP A 15 -29.77 -16.90 -7.24
N GLU A 16 -29.42 -15.66 -7.58
CA GLU A 16 -28.37 -15.36 -8.59
C GLU A 16 -27.09 -14.84 -7.90
N LEU A 17 -26.56 -15.63 -6.97
CA LEU A 17 -25.57 -15.18 -6.00
C LEU A 17 -24.12 -14.98 -6.52
N VAL A 18 -23.82 -15.22 -7.80
CA VAL A 18 -22.46 -15.03 -8.34
C VAL A 18 -22.48 -14.58 -9.80
N SER A 19 -22.66 -13.28 -10.02
CA SER A 19 -22.41 -12.67 -11.32
C SER A 19 -20.92 -12.64 -11.63
N LEU A 20 -20.52 -13.03 -12.85
CA LEU A 20 -19.15 -12.93 -13.39
C LEU A 20 -18.58 -11.50 -13.25
N ALA A 21 -19.45 -10.49 -13.20
CA ALA A 21 -19.09 -9.08 -12.97
C ALA A 21 -18.56 -8.82 -11.54
N GLY A 22 -19.02 -9.57 -10.53
CA GLY A 22 -18.51 -9.50 -9.16
C GLY A 22 -17.04 -9.93 -9.07
N PHE A 23 -16.68 -11.01 -9.78
CA PHE A 23 -15.29 -11.50 -9.86
C PHE A 23 -14.35 -10.52 -10.58
N GLN A 24 -14.78 -9.93 -11.70
CA GLN A 24 -13.99 -8.90 -12.39
C GLN A 24 -13.71 -7.69 -11.48
N THR A 25 -14.73 -7.25 -10.74
CA THR A 25 -14.61 -6.08 -9.86
C THR A 25 -13.70 -6.36 -8.66
N MET A 26 -13.71 -7.58 -8.11
CA MET A 26 -12.72 -8.02 -7.12
C MET A 26 -11.28 -7.97 -7.67
N GLY A 27 -11.07 -8.42 -8.91
CA GLY A 27 -9.76 -8.36 -9.57
C GLY A 27 -9.22 -6.92 -9.69
N THR A 28 -10.07 -5.96 -10.01
CA THR A 28 -9.68 -4.54 -10.08
C THR A 28 -9.37 -3.93 -8.72
N VAL A 29 -10.06 -4.35 -7.65
CA VAL A 29 -9.78 -3.90 -6.29
C VAL A 29 -8.41 -4.41 -5.83
N VAL A 30 -8.10 -5.69 -6.07
CA VAL A 30 -6.80 -6.27 -5.73
C VAL A 30 -5.66 -5.53 -6.47
N ASN A 31 -5.80 -5.31 -7.78
CA ASN A 31 -4.81 -4.59 -8.57
C ASN A 31 -4.57 -3.17 -8.02
N SER A 32 -5.64 -2.45 -7.68
CA SER A 32 -5.55 -1.09 -7.14
C SER A 32 -4.83 -1.04 -5.80
N ILE A 33 -5.13 -1.97 -4.88
CA ILE A 33 -4.48 -2.07 -3.58
C ILE A 33 -2.99 -2.39 -3.74
N THR A 34 -2.63 -3.34 -4.61
CA THR A 34 -1.23 -3.68 -4.87
C THR A 34 -0.47 -2.49 -5.46
N LEU A 35 -1.04 -1.78 -6.44
CA LEU A 35 -0.41 -0.63 -7.07
C LEU A 35 -0.20 0.52 -6.10
N ILE A 36 -1.17 0.80 -5.23
CA ILE A 36 -1.04 1.81 -4.17
C ILE A 36 0.00 1.37 -3.14
N GLY A 37 -0.01 0.11 -2.70
CA GLY A 37 0.98 -0.42 -1.76
C GLY A 37 2.41 -0.29 -2.26
N VAL A 38 2.66 -0.60 -3.53
CA VAL A 38 3.98 -0.41 -4.17
C VAL A 38 4.36 1.06 -4.22
N LYS A 39 3.43 1.96 -4.58
CA LYS A 39 3.69 3.41 -4.61
C LYS A 39 4.02 3.97 -3.23
N LEU A 40 3.36 3.49 -2.17
CA LEU A 40 3.64 3.89 -0.79
C LEU A 40 5.00 3.39 -0.30
N ALA A 41 5.41 2.18 -0.71
CA ALA A 41 6.72 1.62 -0.37
C ALA A 41 7.87 2.21 -1.20
N ALA A 42 7.59 2.70 -2.42
CA ALA A 42 8.58 3.21 -3.37
C ALA A 42 9.57 4.25 -2.79
N PRO A 43 9.15 5.33 -2.10
CA PRO A 43 10.09 6.34 -1.61
C PRO A 43 11.10 5.77 -0.61
N VAL A 44 10.65 4.91 0.31
CA VAL A 44 11.53 4.26 1.29
C VAL A 44 12.45 3.26 0.57
N MET A 45 11.91 2.45 -0.34
CA MET A 45 12.68 1.46 -1.10
C MET A 45 13.80 2.11 -1.93
N ILE A 46 13.49 3.21 -2.63
CA ILE A 46 14.46 3.97 -3.42
C ILE A 46 15.54 4.56 -2.51
N SER A 47 15.16 5.15 -1.37
CA SER A 47 16.13 5.74 -0.44
C SER A 47 17.14 4.71 0.11
N VAL A 48 16.66 3.53 0.51
CA VAL A 48 17.51 2.45 1.03
C VAL A 48 18.35 1.83 -0.09
N MET A 49 17.79 1.70 -1.29
CA MET A 49 18.54 1.24 -2.46
C MET A 49 19.70 2.19 -2.78
N LEU A 50 19.46 3.50 -2.81
CA LEU A 50 20.52 4.51 -3.01
C LEU A 50 21.56 4.44 -1.90
N MET A 51 21.14 4.28 -0.65
CA MET A 51 22.07 4.15 0.48
C MET A 51 22.96 2.91 0.32
N ASN A 52 22.42 1.78 -0.12
CA ASN A 52 23.21 0.58 -0.41
C ASN A 52 24.24 0.81 -1.52
N VAL A 53 23.89 1.56 -2.58
CA VAL A 53 24.83 1.94 -3.64
C VAL A 53 25.95 2.82 -3.09
N VAL A 54 25.60 3.84 -2.29
CA VAL A 54 26.58 4.74 -1.64
C VAL A 54 27.53 3.95 -0.74
N MET A 55 27.01 3.05 0.09
CA MET A 55 27.82 2.19 0.95
C MET A 55 28.75 1.27 0.14
N GLY A 56 28.27 0.74 -1.00
CA GLY A 56 29.10 -0.05 -1.92
C GLY A 56 30.28 0.76 -2.51
N ILE A 57 30.06 2.05 -2.81
CA ILE A 57 31.12 2.95 -3.28
C ILE A 57 32.11 3.25 -2.14
N ILE A 58 31.60 3.58 -0.94
CA ILE A 58 32.44 3.84 0.24
C ILE A 58 33.31 2.63 0.57
N GLY A 59 32.78 1.41 0.42
CA GLY A 59 33.53 0.18 0.60
C GLY A 59 34.76 0.04 -0.30
N ARG A 60 34.71 0.61 -1.51
CA ARG A 60 35.87 0.65 -2.41
C ARG A 60 36.82 1.80 -2.08
N ALA A 61 36.29 2.95 -1.67
CA ALA A 61 37.09 4.14 -1.35
C ALA A 61 37.83 4.02 -0.01
N VAL A 62 37.22 3.40 0.99
CA VAL A 62 37.77 3.20 2.34
C VAL A 62 37.73 1.70 2.67
N PRO A 63 38.74 0.92 2.23
CA PRO A 63 38.76 -0.54 2.36
C PRO A 63 38.87 -1.03 3.82
N GLN A 64 39.15 -0.14 4.76
CA GLN A 64 39.25 -0.44 6.19
C GLN A 64 37.88 -0.44 6.91
N ILE A 65 36.84 0.14 6.31
CA ILE A 65 35.50 0.18 6.91
C ILE A 65 34.77 -1.12 6.59
N ASN A 66 34.22 -1.78 7.62
CA ASN A 66 33.29 -2.89 7.43
C ASN A 66 31.92 -2.36 6.97
N VAL A 67 31.75 -2.28 5.66
CA VAL A 67 30.54 -1.81 4.98
C VAL A 67 29.29 -2.52 5.48
N LEU A 68 29.35 -3.82 5.77
CA LEU A 68 28.19 -4.59 6.22
C LEU A 68 27.69 -4.11 7.59
N ILE A 69 28.60 -3.87 8.54
CA ILE A 69 28.25 -3.41 9.89
C ILE A 69 27.77 -1.96 9.86
N THR A 70 28.37 -1.11 9.04
CA THR A 70 28.03 0.32 8.96
C THR A 70 26.77 0.60 8.15
N ALA A 71 26.46 -0.21 7.13
CA ALA A 71 25.28 -0.01 6.27
C ALA A 71 23.96 -0.26 7.01
N LEU A 72 23.91 -1.25 7.91
CA LEU A 72 22.70 -1.58 8.68
C LEU A 72 22.14 -0.39 9.50
N PRO A 73 22.90 0.22 10.42
CA PRO A 73 22.40 1.36 11.21
C PRO A 73 22.05 2.56 10.33
N LEU A 74 22.81 2.80 9.25
CA LEU A 74 22.53 3.89 8.32
C LEU A 74 21.25 3.67 7.52
N ASN A 75 21.04 2.46 6.99
CA ASN A 75 19.82 2.11 6.26
C ASN A 75 18.58 2.24 7.14
N ILE A 76 18.68 1.85 8.41
CA ILE A 76 17.60 2.01 9.40
C ILE A 76 17.32 3.51 9.62
N LEU A 77 18.35 4.32 9.88
CA LEU A 77 18.21 5.76 10.12
C LEU A 77 17.53 6.47 8.94
N VAL A 78 18.03 6.24 7.73
CA VAL A 78 17.51 6.84 6.50
C VAL A 78 16.10 6.34 6.21
N GLY A 79 15.85 5.03 6.35
CA GLY A 79 14.54 4.43 6.13
C GLY A 79 13.47 5.02 7.05
N PHE A 80 13.78 5.18 8.35
CA PHE A 80 12.88 5.81 9.30
C PHE A 80 12.66 7.30 9.02
N LEU A 81 13.71 8.03 8.65
CA LEU A 81 13.60 9.45 8.32
C LEU A 81 12.66 9.65 7.11
N VAL A 82 12.86 8.89 6.04
CA VAL A 82 12.01 8.95 4.85
C VAL A 82 10.59 8.49 5.15
N MET A 83 10.41 7.48 6.00
CA MET A 83 9.08 7.04 6.45
C MET A 83 8.33 8.18 7.15
N ILE A 84 8.98 8.88 8.10
CA ILE A 84 8.34 10.00 8.82
C ILE A 84 7.97 11.13 7.86
N LEU A 85 8.84 11.47 6.90
CA LEU A 85 8.55 12.51 5.90
C LEU A 85 7.40 12.13 4.97
N THR A 86 7.20 10.84 4.69
CA THR A 86 6.16 10.34 3.78
C THR A 86 4.83 10.05 4.48
N LEU A 87 4.78 10.00 5.81
CA LEU A 87 3.55 9.79 6.59
C LEU A 87 2.34 10.61 6.11
N PRO A 88 2.40 11.95 5.93
CA PRO A 88 1.23 12.72 5.50
C PRO A 88 0.68 12.27 4.14
N ILE A 89 1.58 11.87 3.23
CA ILE A 89 1.21 11.33 1.92
C ILE A 89 0.51 9.98 2.10
N VAL A 90 1.04 9.11 2.96
CA VAL A 90 0.42 7.81 3.28
C VAL A 90 -1.00 7.99 3.81
N PHE A 91 -1.22 8.91 4.76
CA PHE A 91 -2.55 9.19 5.31
C PHE A 91 -3.54 9.60 4.22
N SER A 92 -3.16 10.55 3.35
CA SER A 92 -4.03 11.00 2.26
C SER A 92 -4.42 9.88 1.28
N GLN A 93 -3.51 8.96 1.00
CA GLN A 93 -3.75 7.84 0.09
C GLN A 93 -4.65 6.76 0.72
N VAL A 94 -4.46 6.49 2.01
CA VAL A 94 -5.28 5.52 2.75
C VAL A 94 -6.73 6.01 2.89
N GLU A 95 -6.94 7.30 3.18
CA GLU A 95 -8.27 7.90 3.20
C GLU A 95 -8.97 7.79 1.83
N GLY A 96 -8.25 8.04 0.75
CA GLY A 96 -8.76 7.84 -0.61
C GLY A 96 -9.17 6.39 -0.87
N LEU A 97 -8.33 5.43 -0.48
CA LEU A 97 -8.59 4.00 -0.65
C LEU A 97 -9.80 3.51 0.15
N LEU A 98 -9.95 3.98 1.39
CA LEU A 98 -11.08 3.60 2.25
C LEU A 98 -12.40 4.08 1.68
N ASN A 99 -12.46 5.33 1.18
CA ASN A 99 -13.66 5.88 0.55
C ASN A 99 -14.02 5.15 -0.76
N PHE A 100 -13.01 4.84 -1.58
CA PHE A 100 -13.18 4.07 -2.81
C PHE A 100 -13.69 2.65 -2.53
N SER A 101 -13.09 1.96 -1.57
CA SER A 101 -13.47 0.59 -1.19
C SER A 101 -14.87 0.55 -0.60
N ALA A 102 -15.22 1.51 0.28
CA ALA A 102 -16.56 1.62 0.85
C ALA A 102 -17.60 1.80 -0.26
N THR A 103 -17.37 2.72 -1.20
CA THR A 103 -18.30 2.98 -2.31
C THR A 103 -18.46 1.77 -3.23
N THR A 104 -17.37 1.05 -3.50
CA THR A 104 -17.38 -0.16 -4.35
C THR A 104 -18.20 -1.29 -3.72
N VAL A 105 -18.05 -1.50 -2.40
CA VAL A 105 -18.84 -2.50 -1.67
C VAL A 105 -20.33 -2.12 -1.65
N PHE A 106 -20.66 -0.83 -1.49
CA PHE A 106 -22.06 -0.37 -1.58
C PHE A 106 -22.66 -0.53 -2.97
N GLN A 107 -21.88 -0.33 -4.03
CA GLN A 107 -22.35 -0.55 -5.40
C GLN A 107 -22.57 -2.03 -5.69
N MET A 108 -21.70 -2.92 -5.20
CA MET A 108 -21.93 -4.36 -5.31
C MET A 108 -23.23 -4.77 -4.63
N LEU A 109 -23.46 -4.31 -3.40
CA LEU A 109 -24.70 -4.59 -2.66
C LEU A 109 -25.97 -4.04 -3.32
N LYS A 110 -25.86 -3.06 -4.21
CA LYS A 110 -27.00 -2.48 -4.94
C LYS A 110 -27.19 -3.10 -6.34
N THR A 111 -26.21 -3.90 -6.79
CA THR A 111 -26.24 -4.59 -8.09
C THR A 111 -26.65 -6.06 -7.94
N PHE A 112 -26.58 -6.59 -6.71
CA PHE A 112 -27.39 -7.73 -6.25
C PHE A 112 -28.76 -7.23 -5.79
#